data_AF-H1G7M5-F1
#
_entry.id   AF-H1G7M5-F1
#
_cell.length_a   1.000
_cell.length_b   1.000
_cell.length_c   1.000
_cell.angle_alpha   90.00
_cell.angle_beta   90.00
_cell.angle_gamma   90.00
#
_symmetry.space_group_name_H-M   'P 1'
#
loop_
_entity.id
_entity.type
_entity.pdbx_description
1 polymer ?
#
loop_
_entity_poly.entity_id
_entity_poly.type
_entity_poly.pdbx_seq_one_letter_code
_entity_poly.pdbx_strand_id
1 'polypeptide(L)' 'MRLTPRHFAYLKISEGCNHHCSFCIIPRFRGDLVSRPVGEVMQEAEHQVAAGVKELLVISQDSGAY' A
#
# COMPACT_ATOMS: atom_id res chain seq x y z
N MET A 1 1.50 -13.32 9.35
CA MET A 1 1.02 -12.76 10.63
C MET A 1 0.47 -11.36 10.36
N ARG A 2 -0.82 -11.13 10.60
CA ARG A 2 -1.49 -9.84 10.32
C ARG A 2 -1.34 -8.90 11.52
N LEU A 3 -1.05 -7.63 11.26
CA LEU A 3 -0.89 -6.58 12.28
C LEU A 3 -2.21 -5.86 12.62
N THR A 4 -3.27 -6.09 11.83
CA THR A 4 -4.57 -5.41 12.00
C THR A 4 -5.60 -6.29 12.72
N PRO A 5 -6.60 -5.68 13.40
CA PRO A 5 -7.82 -6.36 13.86
C PRO A 5 -8.53 -7.12 12.74
N ARG A 6 -9.42 -8.07 13.10
CA ARG A 6 -10.07 -8.97 12.13
C ARG A 6 -10.95 -8.29 11.07
N HIS A 7 -11.47 -7.09 11.34
CA HIS A 7 -12.47 -6.45 10.50
C HIS A 7 -11.89 -5.58 9.38
N PHE A 8 -10.63 -5.13 9.49
CA PHE A 8 -9.98 -4.34 8.45
C PHE A 8 -8.55 -4.83 8.18
N ALA A 9 -8.00 -4.46 7.03
CA ALA A 9 -6.59 -4.62 6.77
C ALA A 9 -6.04 -3.57 5.80
N TYR A 10 -4.75 -3.27 5.96
CA TYR A 10 -4.03 -2.42 5.03
C TYR A 10 -3.71 -3.18 3.75
N LEU A 11 -3.90 -2.50 2.63
CA LEU A 11 -3.54 -2.96 1.29
C LEU A 11 -2.57 -1.95 0.69
N LYS A 12 -1.27 -2.24 0.79
CA LYS A 12 -0.23 -1.35 0.27
C LYS A 12 -0.12 -1.51 -1.24
N ILE A 13 -0.30 -0.44 -2.01
CA ILE A 13 -0.32 -0.50 -3.49
C ILE A 13 0.99 -0.03 -4.14
N SER A 14 1.75 0.81 -3.47
CA SER A 14 3.06 1.26 -3.92
C SER A 14 4.01 1.51 -2.75
N GLU A 15 5.30 1.64 -3.03
CA GLU A 15 6.34 2.04 -2.09
C GLU A 15 7.20 3.13 -2.73
N GLY A 16 7.73 4.04 -1.92
CA GLY A 16 8.56 5.15 -2.40
C GLY A 16 7.73 6.32 -2.93
N CYS A 17 8.41 7.37 -3.40
CA CYS A 17 7.75 8.55 -3.94
C CYS A 17 8.71 9.34 -4.85
N ASN A 18 8.20 9.80 -6.00
CA ASN A 18 8.97 10.63 -6.95
C ASN A 18 8.90 12.13 -6.61
N HIS A 19 8.11 12.53 -5.60
CA HIS A 19 8.03 13.93 -5.18
C HIS A 19 9.21 14.30 -4.29
N HIS A 20 9.96 15.32 -4.71
CA HIS A 20 11.05 15.92 -3.93
C HIS A 20 10.51 17.03 -3.01
N CYS A 21 9.54 16.70 -2.16
CA CYS A 21 9.01 17.63 -1.17
C CYS A 21 10.13 18.12 -0.26
N SER A 22 10.22 19.43 -0.01
CA SER A 22 11.33 20.07 0.73
C SER A 22 11.52 19.53 2.15
N PHE A 23 10.47 18.96 2.74
CA PHE A 23 10.44 18.42 4.09
C PHE A 23 10.55 16.89 4.17
N CYS A 24 10.42 16.18 3.04
CA CYS A 24 10.24 14.73 3.03
C CYS A 24 11.54 13.98 2.71
N ILE A 25 11.95 13.06 3.59
CA ILE A 25 13.13 12.21 3.38
C ILE A 25 12.86 10.98 2.51
N ILE A 26 11.59 10.69 2.19
CA ILE A 26 11.16 9.43 1.56
C ILE A 26 11.93 9.07 0.29
N PRO A 27 12.15 9.97 -0.69
CA PRO A 27 12.90 9.60 -1.90
C PRO A 27 14.31 9.11 -1.60
N ARG A 28 14.93 9.57 -0.51
CA ARG A 28 16.28 9.14 -0.09
C ARG A 28 16.27 7.89 0.78
N PHE A 29 15.20 7.65 1.54
CA PHE A 29 15.11 6.53 2.48
C PHE A 29 14.46 5.29 1.89
N ARG A 30 13.33 5.45 1.19
CA ARG A 30 12.57 4.38 0.53
C ARG A 30 12.90 4.23 -0.95
N GLY A 31 13.44 5.27 -1.57
CA GLY A 31 13.71 5.32 -3.01
C GLY A 31 12.55 5.91 -3.81
N ASP A 32 12.70 5.83 -5.13
CA ASP A 32 11.72 6.27 -6.10
C ASP A 32 10.43 5.43 -6.03
N LEU A 33 9.35 5.96 -6.60
CA LEU A 33 8.06 5.32 -6.62
C LEU A 33 8.10 4.01 -7.40
N VAL A 34 7.63 2.94 -6.77
CA VAL A 34 7.39 1.64 -7.39
C VAL A 34 5.96 1.21 -7.07
N SER A 35 5.10 1.18 -8.09
CA SER A 35 3.75 0.61 -8.01
C SER A 35 3.81 -0.91 -8.09
N ARG A 36 2.99 -1.58 -7.28
CA ARG A 36 2.78 -3.03 -7.40
C ARG A 36 1.90 -3.33 -8.62
N PRO A 37 2.10 -4.46 -9.31
CA PRO A 37 1.19 -4.88 -10.36
C PRO A 37 -0.22 -5.09 -9.82
N VAL A 38 -1.23 -4.64 -10.58
CA VAL A 38 -2.65 -4.75 -10.17
C VAL A 38 -3.06 -6.19 -9.85
N GLY A 39 -2.53 -7.18 -10.57
CA GLY A 39 -2.81 -8.59 -10.32
C GLY A 39 -2.40 -9.04 -8.91
N GLU A 40 -1.23 -8.60 -8.43
CA GLU A 40 -0.77 -8.91 -7.07
C GLU A 40 -1.62 -8.20 -6.00
N VAL A 41 -2.00 -6.95 -6.26
CA VAL A 41 -2.88 -6.17 -5.38
C VAL A 41 -4.25 -6.83 -5.25
N MET A 42 -4.82 -7.29 -6.38
CA MET A 42 -6.11 -7.98 -6.40
C MET A 42 -6.05 -9.34 -5.70
N GLN A 43 -5.01 -10.13 -5.97
CA GLN A 43 -4.82 -11.40 -5.26
C GLN A 43 -4.72 -11.21 -3.74
N GLU A 44 -3.98 -10.19 -3.30
CA GLU A 44 -3.92 -9.88 -1.88
C GLU A 44 -5.29 -9.45 -1.35
N ALA A 45 -5.99 -8.53 -2.02
CA ALA A 45 -7.33 -8.08 -1.62
C ALA A 45 -8.31 -9.26 -1.49
N GLU A 46 -8.33 -10.18 -2.46
CA GLU A 46 -9.16 -11.39 -2.44
C GLU A 46 -8.82 -12.30 -1.25
N HIS A 47 -7.54 -12.56 -1.01
CA HIS A 47 -7.11 -13.32 0.18
C HIS A 47 -7.53 -12.63 1.48
N GLN A 48 -7.45 -11.30 1.52
CA GLN A 48 -7.81 -10.52 2.68
C GLN A 48 -9.31 -10.63 2.98
N VAL A 49 -10.16 -10.52 1.96
CA VAL A 49 -11.62 -10.69 2.05
C VAL A 49 -11.99 -12.13 2.41
N ALA A 50 -11.36 -13.12 1.79
CA ALA A 50 -11.57 -14.54 2.11
C ALA A 50 -11.23 -14.86 3.58
N ALA A 51 -10.25 -14.16 4.15
CA ALA A 51 -9.89 -14.24 5.57
C ALA A 51 -10.85 -13.49 6.51
N GLY A 52 -11.97 -12.95 6.01
CA GLY A 52 -13.04 -12.35 6.80
C GLY A 52 -12.93 -10.85 7.03
N VAL A 53 -11.96 -10.16 6.40
CA VAL A 53 -11.88 -8.70 6.45
C VAL A 53 -13.07 -8.09 5.70
N LYS A 54 -13.59 -7.00 6.26
CA LYS A 54 -14.75 -6.27 5.75
C LYS A 54 -14.38 -4.91 5.15
N GLU A 55 -13.19 -4.41 5.49
CA GLU A 55 -12.69 -3.12 5.03
C GLU A 55 -11.21 -3.21 4.61
N LEU A 56 -10.92 -2.74 3.40
CA LEU A 56 -9.56 -2.64 2.87
C LEU A 56 -9.14 -1.17 2.88
N LEU A 57 -8.09 -0.88 3.63
CA LEU A 57 -7.48 0.45 3.69
C LEU A 57 -6.33 0.50 2.69
N VAL A 58 -6.58 1.14 1.54
CA VAL A 58 -5.56 1.32 0.49
C VAL A 58 -4.54 2.35 0.96
N ILE A 59 -3.25 1.96 0.97
CA ILE A 59 -2.17 2.82 1.47
C ILE A 59 -1.00 2.90 0.49
N SER A 60 -0.36 4.06 0.48
CA SER A 60 0.93 4.35 -0.16
C SER A 60 1.47 5.69 0.37
N GLN A 61 2.72 6.03 0.05
CA GLN A 61 3.25 7.37 0.35
C GLN A 61 2.59 8.45 -0.53
N ASP A 62 2.23 8.10 -1.76
CA ASP A 62 1.43 8.91 -2.66
C ASP A 62 0.46 7.99 -3.43
N SER A 63 -0.83 8.10 -3.15
CA SER A 63 -1.87 7.28 -3.78
C SER A 63 -2.31 7.82 -5.14
N GLY A 64 -2.02 9.10 -5.43
CA GLY A 64 -2.34 9.72 -6.72
C GLY A 64 -1.39 9.31 -7.84
N ALA A 65 -0.23 8.75 -7.49
CA ALA A 65 0.82 8.37 -8.43
C ALA A 65 0.83 6.86 -8.80
N TYR A 66 -0.13 6.06 -8.33
CA TYR A 66 -0.18 4.63 -8.60
C TYR A 66 -0.32 4.28 -10.09
#